data_AF-A0A6A6PRH1-F1
#
_entry.id   AF-A0A6A6PRH1-F1
#
_cell.length_a   1.000
_cell.length_b   1.000
_cell.length_c   1.000
_cell.angle_alpha   90.00
_cell.angle_beta   90.00
_cell.angle_gamma   90.00
#
_symmetry.space_group_name_H-M   'P 1'
#
loop_
_entity.id
_entity.type
_entity.pdbx_description
1 polymer ?
#
loop_
_entity_poly.entity_id
_entity_poly.type
_entity_poly.pdbx_seq_one_letter_code
_entity_poly.pdbx_strand_id
1 'polypeptide(L)'
;MTWDHIKIVATGDPAEDPQLAAVISLVYRKGFKKNAKGTTRVELHQLPDALNLVDPVKLILVHALRARAVVETNWTDLINTTLRRPNKTVVWTNGSWPLFPAFAKSGTGLDFTKPGSARQQLHTLAIAGDLVGLVQRL
;
A
#
# COMPACT_ATOMS: atom_id res chain seq x y z
N MET A 1 9.02 -0.59 5.53
CA MET A 1 7.96 0.35 5.12
C MET A 1 6.70 -0.03 5.87
N THR A 2 6.01 0.94 6.45
CA THR A 2 4.77 0.75 7.22
C THR A 2 3.61 1.47 6.55
N TRP A 3 2.38 1.26 7.02
CA TRP A 3 1.20 1.95 6.50
C TRP A 3 1.28 3.47 6.67
N ASP A 4 1.87 3.96 7.78
CA ASP A 4 2.10 5.41 8.01
C ASP A 4 2.97 6.10 6.95
N HIS A 5 3.75 5.33 6.19
CA HIS A 5 4.51 5.88 5.07
C HIS A 5 3.66 6.09 3.82
N ILE A 6 2.40 5.69 3.80
CA ILE A 6 1.48 5.82 2.68
C ILE A 6 0.36 6.76 3.12
N LYS A 7 0.18 7.85 2.40
CA LYS A 7 -1.01 8.70 2.54
C LYS A 7 -1.85 8.56 1.29
N ILE A 8 -3.13 8.20 1.44
CA ILE A 8 -4.07 8.12 0.30
C ILE A 8 -5.18 9.14 0.54
N VAL A 9 -5.45 9.95 -0.47
CA VAL A 9 -6.47 11.01 -0.45
C VAL A 9 -7.39 10.81 -1.66
N ALA A 10 -8.70 10.93 -1.44
CA ALA A 10 -9.66 11.03 -2.53
C ALA A 10 -9.81 12.48 -2.96
N THR A 11 -9.66 12.79 -4.24
CA THR A 11 -9.87 14.14 -4.77
C THR A 11 -11.19 14.29 -5.50
N GLY A 12 -11.83 13.17 -5.86
CA GLY A 12 -13.14 13.14 -6.50
C GLY A 12 -14.30 13.35 -5.52
N ASP A 13 -15.50 13.29 -6.07
CA ASP A 13 -16.77 13.44 -5.33
C ASP A 13 -17.66 12.18 -5.36
N PRO A 14 -17.78 11.40 -6.45
CA PRO A 14 -18.52 10.14 -6.41
C PRO A 14 -17.67 8.97 -5.92
N ALA A 15 -18.29 7.99 -5.26
CA ALA A 15 -17.62 6.78 -4.80
C ALA A 15 -17.16 5.84 -5.94
N GLU A 16 -17.77 5.99 -7.12
CA GLU A 16 -17.46 5.24 -8.34
C GLU A 16 -16.14 5.72 -8.97
N ASP A 17 -15.87 7.04 -8.92
CA ASP A 17 -14.60 7.62 -9.31
C ASP A 17 -14.07 8.58 -8.23
N PRO A 18 -13.44 8.02 -7.18
CA PRO A 18 -12.93 8.82 -6.07
C PRO A 18 -11.67 9.62 -6.41
N GLN A 19 -11.10 9.45 -7.61
CA GLN A 19 -9.85 10.07 -8.06
C GLN A 19 -8.77 10.03 -6.96
N LEU A 20 -8.34 8.83 -6.60
CA LEU A 20 -7.40 8.64 -5.49
C LEU A 20 -5.99 9.10 -5.87
N ALA A 21 -5.30 9.73 -4.92
CA ALA A 21 -3.88 10.04 -4.99
C ALA A 21 -3.16 9.47 -3.77
N ALA A 22 -2.08 8.72 -4.01
CA ALA A 22 -1.24 8.11 -3.00
C ALA A 22 0.14 8.78 -2.95
N VAL A 23 0.55 9.23 -1.78
CA VAL A 23 1.91 9.72 -1.51
C VAL A 23 2.64 8.69 -0.67
N ILE A 24 3.69 8.11 -1.23
CA ILE A 24 4.56 7.12 -0.58
C ILE A 24 5.85 7.80 -0.12
N SER A 25 6.10 7.78 1.19
CA SER A 25 7.30 8.33 1.81
C SER A 25 8.35 7.24 2.04
N LEU A 26 9.45 7.30 1.28
CA LEU A 26 10.60 6.43 1.43
C LEU A 26 11.60 7.07 2.41
N VAL A 27 11.48 6.67 3.68
CA VAL A 27 12.37 7.08 4.77
C VAL A 27 13.57 6.14 4.91
N TYR A 28 14.71 6.65 5.40
CA TYR A 28 15.93 5.89 5.75
C TYR A 28 16.60 5.14 4.59
N ARG A 29 16.95 5.84 3.51
CA ARG A 29 17.83 5.29 2.46
C ARG A 29 19.20 4.90 3.01
N LYS A 30 19.81 3.86 2.43
CA LYS A 30 21.22 3.49 2.68
C LYS A 30 22.10 4.73 2.46
N GLY A 31 22.91 5.10 3.46
CA GLY A 31 23.72 6.33 3.46
C GLY A 31 23.09 7.55 4.17
N PHE A 32 21.76 7.54 4.41
CA PHE A 32 21.03 8.69 4.98
C PHE A 32 20.25 8.35 6.26
N LYS A 33 20.63 7.27 6.96
CA LYS A 33 19.93 6.78 8.17
C LYS A 33 19.78 7.83 9.30
N LYS A 34 20.61 8.88 9.30
CA LYS A 34 20.60 9.96 10.30
C LYS A 34 20.03 11.29 9.78
N ASN A 35 19.59 11.38 8.52
CA ASN A 35 19.15 12.65 7.93
C ASN A 35 17.71 12.53 7.39
N ALA A 36 16.75 13.06 8.17
CA ALA A 36 15.33 13.11 7.79
C ALA A 36 15.07 13.90 6.49
N LYS A 37 16.00 14.80 6.08
CA LYS A 37 15.92 15.53 4.81
C LYS A 37 16.11 14.63 3.57
N GLY A 38 16.55 13.38 3.76
CA GLY A 38 16.70 12.39 2.68
C GLY A 38 15.42 11.62 2.33
N THR A 39 14.26 12.02 2.85
CA THR A 39 12.98 11.35 2.57
C THR A 39 12.57 11.63 1.12
N THR A 40 12.45 10.58 0.31
CA THR A 40 11.90 10.70 -1.04
C THR A 40 10.41 10.45 -1.00
N ARG A 41 9.63 11.30 -1.65
CA ARG A 41 8.20 11.11 -1.83
C ARG A 41 7.93 10.71 -3.27
N VAL A 42 7.10 9.70 -3.46
CA VAL A 42 6.58 9.28 -4.76
C VAL A 42 5.08 9.48 -4.72
N GLU A 43 4.56 10.18 -5.71
CA GLU A 43 3.11 10.38 -5.87
C GLU A 43 2.61 9.47 -6.98
N LEU A 44 1.51 8.79 -6.71
CA LEU A 44 0.82 7.89 -7.63
C LEU A 44 -0.65 8.30 -7.70
N HIS A 45 -1.20 8.35 -8.89
CA HIS A 45 -2.61 8.63 -9.11
C HIS A 45 -3.35 7.36 -9.50
N GLN A 46 -4.63 7.31 -9.14
CA GLN A 46 -5.57 6.30 -9.60
C GLN A 46 -5.54 6.21 -11.12
N LEU A 47 -5.51 4.98 -11.62
CA LEU A 47 -5.63 4.69 -13.04
C LEU A 47 -7.10 4.54 -13.45
N PRO A 48 -7.43 4.72 -14.74
CA PRO A 48 -8.75 4.43 -15.26
C PRO A 48 -9.18 3.00 -14.98
N ASP A 49 -10.49 2.75 -14.91
CA ASP A 49 -11.03 1.43 -14.52
C ASP A 49 -10.62 0.28 -15.43
N ALA A 50 -10.34 0.56 -16.70
CA ALA A 50 -9.78 -0.41 -17.64
C ALA A 50 -8.44 -1.02 -17.18
N LEU A 51 -7.73 -0.34 -16.27
CA LEU A 51 -6.43 -0.74 -15.72
C LEU A 51 -6.52 -1.14 -14.23
N ASN A 52 -7.71 -1.44 -13.72
CA ASN A 52 -7.94 -1.80 -12.31
C ASN A 52 -7.03 -2.91 -11.77
N LEU A 53 -6.67 -3.87 -12.62
CA LEU A 53 -5.82 -5.00 -12.24
C LEU A 53 -4.38 -4.59 -11.92
N VAL A 54 -3.93 -3.43 -12.42
CA VAL A 54 -2.57 -2.92 -12.27
C VAL A 54 -2.51 -1.56 -11.56
N ASP A 55 -3.65 -1.03 -11.11
CA ASP A 55 -3.71 0.24 -10.39
C ASP A 55 -3.07 0.09 -9.00
N PRO A 56 -1.90 0.72 -8.75
CA PRO A 56 -1.18 0.54 -7.50
C PRO A 56 -1.93 1.11 -6.31
N VAL A 57 -2.72 2.17 -6.48
CA VAL A 57 -3.47 2.81 -5.40
C VAL A 57 -4.63 1.90 -4.97
N LYS A 58 -5.39 1.37 -5.93
CA LYS A 58 -6.47 0.40 -5.67
C LYS A 58 -5.91 -0.89 -5.05
N LEU A 59 -4.80 -1.40 -5.55
CA LEU A 59 -4.14 -2.60 -5.01
C LEU A 59 -3.68 -2.42 -3.55
N ILE A 60 -3.14 -1.24 -3.19
CA ILE A 60 -2.77 -0.92 -1.80
C ILE A 60 -4.01 -0.92 -0.90
N LEU A 61 -5.12 -0.31 -1.33
CA LEU A 61 -6.36 -0.28 -0.53
C LEU A 61 -6.99 -1.66 -0.38
N VAL A 62 -6.99 -2.48 -1.44
CA VAL A 62 -7.45 -3.87 -1.37
C VAL A 62 -6.59 -4.68 -0.40
N HIS A 63 -5.27 -4.48 -0.42
CA HIS A 63 -4.37 -5.08 0.56
C HIS A 63 -4.66 -4.59 1.98
N ALA A 64 -4.93 -3.29 2.16
CA ALA A 64 -5.30 -2.73 3.46
C ALA A 64 -6.58 -3.35 4.04
N LEU A 65 -7.61 -3.52 3.21
CA LEU A 65 -8.85 -4.21 3.59
C LEU A 65 -8.59 -5.66 4.04
N ARG A 66 -7.78 -6.41 3.27
CA ARG A 66 -7.41 -7.79 3.59
C ARG A 66 -6.56 -7.91 4.85
N ALA A 67 -5.66 -6.96 5.06
CA ALA A 67 -4.78 -6.89 6.22
C ALA A 67 -5.47 -6.29 7.46
N ARG A 68 -6.73 -5.85 7.36
CA ARG A 68 -7.44 -5.06 8.40
C ARG A 68 -6.64 -3.85 8.86
N ALA A 69 -5.93 -3.21 7.92
CA ALA A 69 -5.17 -1.99 8.15
C ALA A 69 -6.07 -0.74 8.15
N VAL A 70 -7.35 -0.90 7.81
CA VAL A 70 -8.43 0.09 7.90
C VAL A 70 -9.60 -0.51 8.70
N VAL A 71 -10.55 0.31 9.14
CA VAL A 71 -11.70 -0.15 9.96
C VAL A 71 -12.76 -0.80 9.06
N GLU A 72 -12.91 -0.26 7.87
CA GLU A 72 -13.90 -0.67 6.88
C GLU A 72 -13.56 -2.07 6.31
N THR A 73 -14.58 -2.83 5.90
CA THR A 73 -14.42 -4.24 5.48
C THR A 73 -14.60 -4.46 3.99
N ASN A 74 -15.10 -3.46 3.27
CA ASN A 74 -15.30 -3.49 1.84
C ASN A 74 -14.92 -2.16 1.19
N TRP A 75 -14.79 -2.19 -0.14
CA TRP A 75 -14.39 -1.04 -0.95
C TRP A 75 -15.34 0.15 -0.81
N THR A 76 -16.64 -0.09 -0.98
CA THR A 76 -17.66 0.96 -1.00
C THR A 76 -17.68 1.73 0.33
N ASP A 77 -17.65 1.02 1.46
CA ASP A 77 -17.63 1.65 2.78
C ASP A 77 -16.35 2.44 3.02
N LEU A 78 -15.20 1.89 2.60
CA LEU A 78 -13.91 2.57 2.72
C LEU A 78 -13.90 3.90 1.95
N ILE A 79 -14.35 3.88 0.70
CA ILE A 79 -14.37 5.08 -0.16
C ILE A 79 -15.40 6.08 0.35
N ASN A 80 -16.62 5.65 0.66
CA ASN A 80 -17.66 6.54 1.20
C ASN A 80 -17.22 7.21 2.51
N THR A 81 -16.63 6.44 3.43
CA THR A 81 -16.14 6.98 4.69
C THR A 81 -14.98 7.94 4.45
N THR A 82 -14.11 7.64 3.50
CA THR A 82 -13.02 8.54 3.10
C THR A 82 -13.53 9.85 2.53
N LEU A 83 -14.47 9.82 1.59
CA LEU A 83 -15.07 11.02 0.98
C LEU A 83 -15.83 11.89 1.98
N ARG A 84 -16.42 11.31 3.02
CA ARG A 84 -17.11 12.04 4.09
C ARG A 84 -16.17 12.78 5.05
N ARG A 85 -14.87 12.42 5.08
CA ARG A 85 -13.89 13.09 5.97
C ARG A 85 -13.52 14.46 5.41
N PRO A 86 -13.38 15.51 6.24
CA PRO A 86 -13.00 16.85 5.75
C PRO A 86 -11.69 16.91 4.96
N ASN A 87 -10.73 16.05 5.29
CA ASN A 87 -9.44 15.96 4.60
C ASN A 87 -9.40 14.89 3.50
N LYS A 88 -10.53 14.22 3.23
CA LYS A 88 -10.71 13.11 2.29
C LYS A 88 -9.60 12.03 2.35
N THR A 89 -9.00 11.82 3.52
CA THR A 89 -7.82 10.96 3.70
C THR A 89 -8.22 9.60 4.27
N VAL A 90 -7.63 8.52 3.75
CA VAL A 90 -7.75 7.17 4.32
C VAL A 90 -7.04 7.12 5.67
N VAL A 91 -7.68 6.54 6.68
CA VAL A 91 -7.15 6.44 8.04
C VAL A 91 -6.77 5.00 8.34
N TRP A 92 -5.51 4.80 8.74
CA TRP A 92 -5.01 3.49 9.13
C TRP A 92 -5.40 3.15 10.57
N THR A 93 -5.91 1.93 10.79
CA THR A 93 -6.17 1.41 12.14
C THR A 93 -4.87 1.16 12.90
N ASN A 94 -3.84 0.67 12.20
CA ASN A 94 -2.51 0.49 12.76
C ASN A 94 -1.43 0.89 11.76
N GLY A 95 -1.09 2.17 11.79
CA GLY A 95 -0.06 2.77 10.94
C GLY A 95 1.34 2.17 11.07
N SER A 96 1.66 1.62 12.25
CA SER A 96 2.97 1.05 12.56
C SER A 96 3.22 -0.33 11.97
N TRP A 97 2.15 -1.02 11.53
CA TRP A 97 2.28 -2.34 10.92
C TRP A 97 3.05 -2.25 9.59
N PRO A 98 3.85 -3.28 9.28
CA PRO A 98 4.58 -3.36 8.03
C PRO A 98 3.59 -3.56 6.87
N LEU A 99 3.80 -2.82 5.79
CA LEU A 99 3.05 -3.03 4.54
C LEU A 99 3.29 -4.45 4.00
N PHE A 100 4.53 -4.91 4.13
CA PHE A 100 4.98 -6.25 3.75
C PHE A 100 5.34 -7.05 5.01
N PRO A 101 4.37 -7.76 5.61
CA PRO A 101 4.61 -8.54 6.82
C PRO A 101 5.50 -9.77 6.57
N ALA A 102 6.16 -10.24 7.61
CA ALA A 102 6.93 -11.48 7.56
C ALA A 102 5.98 -12.68 7.46
N PHE A 103 6.45 -13.79 6.87
CA PHE A 103 5.74 -15.05 7.01
C PHE A 103 5.80 -15.52 8.47
N ALA A 104 4.69 -16.07 8.97
CA ALA A 104 4.65 -16.67 10.30
C ALA A 104 5.65 -17.83 10.39
N LYS A 105 6.28 -18.02 11.56
CA LYS A 105 7.30 -19.07 11.78
C LYS A 105 6.81 -20.50 11.47
N SER A 106 5.50 -20.74 11.57
CA SER A 106 4.86 -22.02 11.26
C SER A 106 4.62 -22.26 9.77
N GLY A 107 4.96 -21.31 8.90
CA GLY A 107 4.67 -21.36 7.45
C GLY A 107 3.19 -21.11 7.10
N THR A 108 2.32 -20.95 8.10
CA THR A 108 0.88 -20.73 7.94
C THR A 108 0.52 -19.30 8.36
N GLY A 109 0.57 -18.37 7.42
CA GLY A 109 0.07 -17.00 7.59
C GLY A 109 1.15 -15.91 7.62
N LEU A 110 0.72 -14.71 8.02
CA LEU A 110 1.52 -13.49 8.05
C LEU A 110 1.65 -12.98 9.50
N ASP A 111 2.85 -12.58 9.90
CA ASP A 111 3.14 -11.89 11.15
C ASP A 111 3.16 -10.38 10.90
N PHE A 112 2.04 -9.71 11.18
CA PHE A 112 1.88 -8.26 11.04
C PHE A 112 2.66 -7.46 12.09
N THR A 113 3.32 -8.10 13.06
CA THR A 113 4.17 -7.39 14.02
C THR A 113 5.60 -7.21 13.50
N LYS A 114 5.97 -7.91 12.43
CA LYS A 114 7.34 -7.93 11.91
C LYS A 114 7.40 -7.67 10.41
N PRO A 115 8.32 -6.82 9.93
CA PRO A 115 8.52 -6.67 8.50
C PRO A 115 9.14 -7.93 7.91
N GLY A 116 8.69 -8.31 6.71
CA GLY A 116 9.34 -9.36 5.93
C GLY A 116 10.78 -8.98 5.61
N SER A 117 11.66 -9.98 5.56
CA SER A 117 13.07 -9.75 5.20
C SER A 117 13.21 -9.23 3.76
N ALA A 118 14.32 -8.55 3.46
CA ALA A 118 14.60 -8.12 2.09
C ALA A 118 14.60 -9.30 1.10
N ARG A 119 15.12 -10.46 1.52
CA ARG A 119 15.09 -11.70 0.73
C ARG A 119 13.66 -12.16 0.45
N GLN A 120 12.79 -12.13 1.45
CA GLN A 120 11.38 -12.48 1.28
C GLN A 120 10.70 -11.54 0.29
N GLN A 121 10.87 -10.22 0.47
CA GLN A 121 10.26 -9.22 -0.41
C GLN A 121 10.73 -9.36 -1.86
N LEU A 122 12.03 -9.56 -2.08
CA LEU A 122 12.59 -9.79 -3.42
C LEU A 122 12.07 -11.08 -4.05
N HIS A 123 11.96 -12.15 -3.27
CA HIS A 123 11.41 -13.42 -3.76
C HIS A 123 9.93 -13.31 -4.14
N THR A 124 9.12 -12.65 -3.30
CA THR A 124 7.71 -12.36 -3.61
C THR A 124 7.58 -11.51 -4.87
N LEU A 125 8.43 -10.48 -5.03
CA LEU A 125 8.42 -9.64 -6.22
C LEU A 125 8.82 -10.43 -7.47
N ALA A 126 9.81 -11.31 -7.38
CA ALA A 126 10.21 -12.17 -8.49
C ALA A 126 9.06 -13.09 -8.92
N ILE A 127 8.43 -13.79 -7.96
CA ILE A 127 7.26 -14.65 -8.24
C ILE A 127 6.12 -13.83 -8.86
N ALA A 128 5.80 -12.66 -8.30
CA ALA A 128 4.76 -11.80 -8.83
C ALA A 128 5.08 -11.36 -10.26
N GLY A 129 6.33 -10.97 -10.51
CA GLY A 129 6.84 -10.58 -11.82
C GLY A 129 6.78 -11.70 -12.86
N ASP A 130 7.12 -12.93 -12.47
CA ASP A 130 6.97 -14.12 -13.31
C ASP A 130 5.49 -14.36 -13.67
N LEU A 131 4.59 -14.28 -12.67
CA LEU A 131 3.15 -14.50 -12.85
C LEU A 131 2.49 -13.49 -13.80
N VAL A 132 2.97 -12.25 -13.81
CA VAL A 132 2.45 -11.20 -14.71
C VAL A 132 3.27 -11.06 -16.00
N GLY A 133 4.22 -11.95 -16.25
CA GLY A 133 5.04 -11.97 -17.46
C GLY A 133 6.03 -10.81 -17.59
N LEU A 134 6.29 -10.06 -16.52
CA LEU A 134 7.26 -8.95 -16.50
C LEU A 134 8.71 -9.45 -16.37
N VAL A 135 8.89 -10.66 -15.84
CA VAL A 135 10.21 -11.27 -15.61
C VAL A 135 10.32 -12.51 -16.52
N GLN A 136 10.11 -12.34 -17.83
CA GLN A 136 10.62 -13.35 -18.76
C GLN A 136 12.14 -13.39 -18.63
N ARG A 137 12.66 -14.55 -18.23
CA ARG A 137 14.08 -14.89 -18.06
C ARG A 137 15.00 -14.03 -18.96
N LEU A 138 15.80 -13.17 -18.32
CA LEU A 138 17.11 -12.78 -18.85
C LEU A 138 18.08 -13.95 -18.68
#